data_AF-A0AAI9MTI4-F1
#
_entry.id   AF-A0AAI9MTI4-F1
#
_cell.length_a   1.000
_cell.length_b   1.000
_cell.length_c   1.000
_cell.angle_alpha   90.00
_cell.angle_beta   90.00
_cell.angle_gamma   90.00
#
_symmetry.space_group_name_H-M   'P 1'
#
loop_
_entity.id
_entity.type
_entity.pdbx_description
1 polymer ?
#
loop_
_entity_poly.entity_id
_entity_poly.type
_entity_poly.pdbx_seq_one_letter_code
_entity_poly.pdbx_strand_id
1 'polypeptide(L)'
;MQLKTPYFFLLMLLPVFFSGKTRAAPYFNPAALGLNGDNPVMDPVQFQYLRERQFQEEGRYFVSVRVNQRRVSSGWLEFHYHPQHKKLLPQVTRKQWLVWGLRPDASPAFAETENTAPVADIAGLVSGVVLNFDAVQQALDITIPQRFFLTDEQRAADASLWEPGITAFMLNYDYRISRQSSRFSDHTGHTLLLQSGFNTGFWRLRHHSRAEYRNRKMTWQSERLWMYRVIAPLRSELQLGELFSGDVLFDSRAFRGIRLASQGDMYPLNQQGYAPVISGIAGQSAELTIRQQGMVIRRETLPAGEFVIDDLNTSFQGTELDVTIEEADGTVQHLTRHGAAVPVMQREGRLSYTLDAGRYSGNRNNNKDLFVKSTAAYGINSVLTLYG
;
A
#
# COMPACT_ATOMS: atom_id res chain seq x y z
N MET A 1 -74.51 83.40 4.40
CA MET A 1 -74.29 82.12 5.09
C MET A 1 -73.70 81.14 4.08
N GLN A 2 -72.38 81.00 4.05
CA GLN A 2 -71.66 79.98 3.28
C GLN A 2 -70.44 79.57 4.11
N LEU A 3 -70.38 78.29 4.50
CA LEU A 3 -69.31 77.71 5.30
C LEU A 3 -68.03 77.57 4.44
N LYS A 4 -66.89 78.01 4.97
CA LYS A 4 -65.56 77.58 4.51
C LYS A 4 -65.05 76.48 5.45
N THR A 5 -64.82 75.29 4.90
CA THR A 5 -64.16 74.15 5.55
C THR A 5 -62.65 74.37 5.64
N PRO A 6 -62.00 74.17 6.80
CA PRO A 6 -60.55 74.02 6.87
C PRO A 6 -60.15 72.54 6.79
N TYR A 7 -59.21 72.22 5.89
CA TYR A 7 -58.51 70.94 5.86
C TYR A 7 -57.37 70.96 6.88
N PHE A 8 -57.39 70.03 7.84
CA PHE A 8 -56.29 69.79 8.78
C PHE A 8 -55.39 68.68 8.20
N PHE A 9 -54.15 69.01 7.82
CA PHE A 9 -53.14 68.03 7.43
C PHE A 9 -52.44 67.52 8.69
N LEU A 10 -52.64 66.25 9.04
CA LEU A 10 -51.94 65.59 10.15
C LEU A 10 -50.73 64.82 9.59
N LEU A 11 -49.54 65.37 9.80
CA LEU A 11 -48.28 64.75 9.37
C LEU A 11 -47.83 63.72 10.43
N MET A 12 -48.08 62.44 10.18
CA MET A 12 -47.63 61.34 11.05
C MET A 12 -46.19 60.96 10.69
N LEU A 13 -45.23 61.31 11.55
CA LEU A 13 -43.84 60.86 11.45
C LEU A 13 -43.69 59.49 12.14
N LEU A 14 -43.55 58.44 11.35
CA LEU A 14 -43.23 57.08 11.80
C LEU A 14 -41.70 56.95 11.98
N PRO A 15 -41.18 56.66 13.19
CA PRO A 15 -39.75 56.43 13.39
C PRO A 15 -39.36 55.06 12.84
N VAL A 16 -38.49 55.05 11.82
CA VAL A 16 -37.87 53.82 11.29
C VAL A 16 -36.74 53.41 12.21
N PHE A 17 -36.95 52.39 13.04
CA PHE A 17 -35.90 51.77 13.84
C PHE A 17 -35.01 50.88 12.94
N PHE A 18 -33.83 51.37 12.59
CA PHE A 18 -32.78 50.54 12.00
C PHE A 18 -32.19 49.61 13.06
N SER A 19 -32.51 48.31 12.99
CA SER A 19 -31.81 47.28 13.77
C SER A 19 -30.45 46.99 13.15
N GLY A 20 -29.39 47.63 13.69
CA GLY A 20 -28.01 47.26 13.38
C GLY A 20 -27.66 45.92 14.01
N LYS A 21 -27.25 44.94 13.21
CA LYS A 21 -26.67 43.69 13.73
C LYS A 21 -25.28 44.00 14.31
N THR A 22 -25.19 44.20 15.61
CA THR A 22 -23.91 44.30 16.32
C THR A 22 -23.30 42.90 16.45
N ARG A 23 -22.23 42.63 15.72
CA ARG A 23 -21.37 41.47 15.97
C ARG A 23 -20.29 41.87 16.96
N ALA A 24 -20.51 41.59 18.24
CA ALA A 24 -19.45 41.61 19.23
C ALA A 24 -18.68 40.29 19.14
N ALA A 25 -17.43 40.33 18.68
CA ALA A 25 -16.53 39.20 18.85
C ALA A 25 -16.16 39.10 20.34
N PRO A 26 -16.03 37.89 20.93
CA PRO A 26 -15.57 37.75 22.30
C PRO A 26 -14.19 38.41 22.47
N TYR A 27 -14.10 39.40 23.36
CA TYR A 27 -12.88 40.12 23.71
C TYR A 27 -12.45 39.71 25.11
N PHE A 28 -11.31 39.03 25.20
CA PHE A 28 -10.64 38.80 26.47
C PHE A 28 -9.79 40.03 26.81
N ASN A 29 -9.97 40.58 28.03
CA ASN A 29 -9.16 41.70 28.52
C ASN A 29 -7.79 41.18 29.01
N PRO A 30 -6.68 41.46 28.31
CA PRO A 30 -5.36 40.97 28.70
C PRO A 30 -4.87 41.53 30.04
N ALA A 31 -5.39 42.68 30.49
CA ALA A 31 -5.08 43.22 31.82
C ALA A 31 -5.58 42.32 32.96
N ALA A 32 -6.56 41.44 32.70
CA ALA A 32 -7.05 40.47 33.69
C ALA A 32 -6.05 39.34 34.00
N LEU A 33 -4.96 39.20 33.22
CA LEU A 33 -3.88 38.23 33.49
C LEU A 33 -2.83 38.75 34.48
N GLY A 34 -2.85 40.05 34.81
CA GLY A 34 -1.94 40.63 35.80
C GLY A 34 -2.29 40.19 37.21
N LEU A 35 -1.46 39.35 37.83
CA LEU A 35 -1.66 38.91 39.21
C LEU A 35 -1.33 39.98 40.27
N ASN A 36 -0.67 41.10 39.93
CA ASN A 36 -0.28 42.16 40.87
C ASN A 36 0.02 43.52 40.18
N GLY A 37 -1.01 44.24 39.73
CA GLY A 37 -0.90 45.66 39.34
C GLY A 37 -0.96 45.95 37.83
N ASP A 38 -1.23 47.22 37.52
CA ASP A 38 -1.63 47.79 36.22
C ASP A 38 -0.67 47.57 35.03
N ASN A 39 0.41 46.81 35.21
CA ASN A 39 1.34 46.47 34.14
C ASN A 39 0.91 45.15 33.48
N PRO A 40 0.52 45.17 32.19
CA PRO A 40 0.15 43.96 31.50
C PRO A 40 1.35 43.02 31.39
N VAL A 41 1.15 41.74 31.72
CA VAL A 41 2.16 40.67 31.65
C VAL A 41 2.62 40.41 30.20
N MET A 42 1.81 40.84 29.22
CA MET A 42 2.08 40.71 27.79
C MET A 42 1.71 42.00 27.05
N ASP A 43 2.55 42.42 26.11
CA ASP A 43 2.28 43.58 25.23
C ASP A 43 0.95 43.37 24.48
N PRO A 44 0.00 44.33 24.51
CA PRO A 44 -1.24 44.28 23.75
C PRO A 44 -1.06 43.96 22.26
N VAL A 45 0.05 44.39 21.64
CA VAL A 45 0.37 44.10 20.24
C VAL A 45 0.72 42.62 20.05
N GLN A 46 1.54 42.05 20.94
CA GLN A 46 1.83 40.61 20.94
C GLN A 46 0.60 39.77 21.25
N PHE A 47 -0.24 40.21 22.20
CA PHE A 47 -1.48 39.52 22.52
C PHE A 47 -2.45 39.53 21.31
N GLN A 48 -2.56 40.67 20.63
CA GLN A 48 -3.34 40.77 19.40
C GLN A 48 -2.79 39.84 18.30
N TYR A 49 -1.46 39.84 18.10
CA TYR A 49 -0.77 38.99 17.14
C TYR A 49 -1.04 37.50 17.38
N LEU A 50 -0.95 37.07 18.64
CA LEU A 50 -1.22 35.69 19.05
C LEU A 50 -2.70 35.36 18.94
N ARG A 51 -3.60 36.25 19.37
CA ARG A 51 -5.05 36.04 19.29
C ARG A 51 -5.51 35.82 17.84
N GLU A 52 -4.97 36.59 16.89
CA GLU A 52 -5.23 36.40 15.46
C GLU A 52 -4.77 35.05 14.92
N ARG A 53 -3.81 34.41 15.61
CA ARG A 53 -3.24 33.09 15.28
C ARG A 53 -3.69 32.00 16.25
N GLN A 54 -4.79 32.21 16.98
CA GLN A 54 -5.32 31.27 17.98
C GLN A 54 -4.28 30.88 19.05
N PHE A 55 -3.43 31.83 19.42
CA PHE A 55 -2.32 31.71 20.37
C PHE A 55 -1.23 30.72 19.97
N GLN A 56 -1.06 30.49 18.66
CA GLN A 56 0.00 29.63 18.13
C GLN A 56 0.87 30.37 17.11
N GLU A 57 2.18 30.20 17.19
CA GLU A 57 3.12 30.80 16.25
C GLU A 57 3.29 29.94 14.98
N GLU A 58 3.78 30.57 13.93
CA GLU A 58 4.22 29.85 12.73
C GLU A 58 5.46 29.00 13.06
N GLY A 59 5.56 27.82 12.47
CA GLY A 59 6.69 26.94 12.73
C GLY A 59 6.38 25.47 12.56
N ARG A 60 7.31 24.64 13.08
CA ARG A 60 7.29 23.20 12.89
C ARG A 60 6.72 22.51 14.13
N TYR A 61 5.63 21.76 13.93
CA TYR A 61 4.93 21.05 14.99
C TYR A 61 4.87 19.56 14.69
N PHE A 62 5.11 18.73 15.71
CA PHE A 62 4.85 17.30 15.61
C PHE A 62 3.36 17.09 15.81
N VAL A 63 2.66 16.58 14.79
CA VAL A 63 1.20 16.49 14.81
C VAL A 63 0.72 15.10 14.44
N SER A 64 -0.34 14.65 15.09
CA SER A 64 -1.13 13.49 14.68
C SER A 64 -2.15 13.93 13.64
N VAL A 65 -2.06 13.40 12.42
CA VAL A 65 -2.98 13.74 11.34
C VAL A 65 -4.15 12.76 11.33
N ARG A 66 -5.36 13.29 11.39
CA ARG A 66 -6.62 12.54 11.31
C ARG A 66 -7.40 13.02 10.09
N VAL A 67 -7.81 12.09 9.23
CA VAL A 67 -8.65 12.38 8.07
C VAL A 67 -9.99 11.68 8.27
N ASN A 68 -11.08 12.43 8.17
CA ASN A 68 -12.44 11.93 8.42
C ASN A 68 -12.51 11.12 9.74
N GLN A 69 -11.95 11.70 10.81
CA GLN A 69 -11.86 11.14 12.17
C GLN A 69 -10.94 9.92 12.35
N ARG A 70 -10.32 9.39 11.30
CA ARG A 70 -9.37 8.28 11.38
C ARG A 70 -7.93 8.78 11.37
N ARG A 71 -7.09 8.31 12.29
CA ARG A 71 -5.66 8.62 12.28
C ARG A 71 -5.00 8.00 11.05
N VAL A 72 -4.32 8.82 10.24
CA VAL A 72 -3.66 8.40 8.99
C VAL A 72 -2.15 8.50 9.04
N SER A 73 -1.60 9.44 9.83
CA SER A 73 -0.16 9.67 9.91
C SER A 73 0.19 10.43 11.18
N SER A 74 1.48 10.50 11.51
CA SER A 74 2.02 11.40 12.52
C SER A 74 3.42 11.82 12.12
N GLY A 75 3.74 13.10 12.32
CA GLY A 75 5.03 13.62 11.90
C GLY A 75 5.14 15.13 12.08
N TRP A 76 6.33 15.63 11.77
CA TRP A 76 6.60 17.06 11.78
C TRP A 76 6.03 17.73 10.53
N LEU A 77 5.10 18.66 10.73
CA LEU A 77 4.56 19.53 9.67
C LEU A 77 4.94 20.98 9.96
N GLU A 78 5.14 21.75 8.90
CA GLU A 78 5.38 23.18 8.97
C GLU A 78 4.06 23.93 8.78
N PHE A 79 3.75 24.88 9.67
CA PHE A 79 2.51 25.63 9.68
C PHE A 79 2.78 27.11 9.47
N HIS A 80 2.11 27.69 8.47
CA HIS A 80 2.24 29.11 8.10
C HIS A 80 0.88 29.81 8.26
N TYR A 81 0.91 31.09 8.62
CA TYR A 81 -0.33 31.85 8.79
C TYR A 81 -0.93 32.22 7.44
N HIS A 82 -2.21 31.90 7.25
CA HIS A 82 -2.94 32.28 6.04
C HIS A 82 -3.80 33.53 6.29
N PRO A 83 -3.47 34.70 5.72
CA PRO A 83 -4.14 35.96 6.04
C PRO A 83 -5.65 35.98 5.74
N GLN A 84 -6.08 35.28 4.69
CA GLN A 84 -7.49 35.25 4.28
C GLN A 84 -8.35 34.37 5.21
N HIS A 85 -7.77 33.26 5.69
CA HIS A 85 -8.48 32.29 6.55
C HIS A 85 -8.29 32.61 8.04
N LYS A 86 -7.34 33.49 8.39
CA LYS A 86 -6.95 33.87 9.75
C LYS A 86 -6.64 32.68 10.64
N LYS A 87 -5.92 31.71 10.08
CA LYS A 87 -5.54 30.44 10.74
C LYS A 87 -4.17 29.97 10.25
N LEU A 88 -3.53 29.13 11.04
CA LEU A 88 -2.35 28.38 10.62
C LEU A 88 -2.77 27.23 9.70
N LEU A 89 -2.17 27.15 8.52
CA LEU A 89 -2.35 26.04 7.59
C LEU A 89 -1.04 25.27 7.44
N PRO A 90 -1.11 23.93 7.36
CA PRO A 90 0.07 23.11 7.16
C PRO A 90 0.55 23.22 5.70
N GLN A 91 1.85 23.35 5.49
CA GLN A 91 2.46 23.21 4.18
C GLN A 91 2.68 21.72 3.89
N VAL A 92 1.88 21.19 2.97
CA VAL A 92 1.81 19.75 2.69
C VAL A 92 1.96 19.54 1.18
N THR A 93 2.80 18.58 0.77
CA THR A 93 2.99 18.30 -0.66
C THR A 93 1.76 17.63 -1.26
N ARG A 94 1.56 17.77 -2.57
CA ARG A 94 0.50 17.04 -3.28
C ARG A 94 0.55 15.53 -3.00
N LYS A 95 1.74 14.93 -3.04
CA LYS A 95 1.91 13.49 -2.73
C LYS A 95 1.36 13.13 -1.36
N GLN A 96 1.62 13.95 -0.34
CA GLN A 96 1.14 13.70 1.01
C GLN A 96 -0.40 13.79 1.09
N TRP A 97 -1.03 14.70 0.35
CA TRP A 97 -2.50 14.76 0.20
C TRP A 97 -3.09 13.48 -0.40
N LEU A 98 -2.44 12.91 -1.42
CA LEU A 98 -2.85 11.62 -2.01
C LEU A 98 -2.72 10.47 -0.99
N VAL A 99 -1.63 10.46 -0.22
CA VAL A 99 -1.41 9.50 0.90
C VAL A 99 -2.39 9.73 2.05
N TRP A 100 -3.07 10.85 2.13
CA TRP A 100 -4.13 11.10 3.11
C TRP A 100 -5.53 10.74 2.63
N GLY A 101 -5.69 10.26 1.40
CA GLY A 101 -7.01 9.88 0.87
C GLY A 101 -7.55 10.84 -0.18
N LEU A 102 -6.89 11.95 -0.51
CA LEU A 102 -7.42 12.87 -1.50
C LEU A 102 -7.28 12.30 -2.91
N ARG A 103 -8.34 12.38 -3.69
CA ARG A 103 -8.35 11.95 -5.10
C ARG A 103 -7.37 12.75 -5.96
N PRO A 104 -6.61 12.11 -6.87
CA PRO A 104 -5.73 12.81 -7.81
C PRO A 104 -6.47 13.81 -8.73
N ASP A 105 -7.74 13.51 -9.03
CA ASP A 105 -8.63 14.26 -9.90
C ASP A 105 -9.65 15.14 -9.13
N ALA A 106 -9.38 15.45 -7.85
CA ALA A 106 -10.30 16.23 -7.01
C ALA A 106 -10.63 17.63 -7.58
N SER A 107 -9.69 18.25 -8.30
CA SER A 107 -9.92 19.44 -9.12
C SER A 107 -8.88 19.54 -10.24
N PRO A 108 -9.15 20.28 -11.33
CA PRO A 108 -8.16 20.48 -12.41
C PRO A 108 -6.84 21.08 -11.90
N ALA A 109 -6.92 22.12 -11.07
CA ALA A 109 -5.75 22.78 -10.51
C ALA A 109 -4.93 21.85 -9.59
N PHE A 110 -5.59 20.97 -8.82
CA PHE A 110 -4.91 19.98 -8.00
C PHE A 110 -4.28 18.85 -8.84
N ALA A 111 -4.91 18.47 -9.95
CA ALA A 111 -4.41 17.44 -10.85
C ALA A 111 -3.12 17.88 -11.57
N GLU A 112 -3.01 19.16 -11.92
CA GLU A 112 -1.84 19.75 -12.60
C GLU A 112 -0.66 20.06 -11.67
N THR A 113 -0.89 20.06 -10.35
CA THR A 113 0.16 20.35 -9.37
C THR A 113 1.21 19.22 -9.35
N GLU A 114 2.51 19.56 -9.25
CA GLU A 114 3.55 18.54 -9.13
C GLU A 114 3.49 17.79 -7.79
N ASN A 115 3.84 16.51 -7.78
CA ASN A 115 3.78 15.68 -6.57
C ASN A 115 4.63 16.21 -5.40
N THR A 116 5.74 16.87 -5.70
CA THR A 116 6.68 17.45 -4.73
C THR A 116 6.37 18.89 -4.37
N ALA A 117 5.47 19.57 -5.09
CA ALA A 117 5.14 20.96 -4.81
C ALA A 117 4.34 21.10 -3.50
N PRO A 118 4.67 22.09 -2.66
CA PRO A 118 3.90 22.40 -1.46
C PRO A 118 2.53 22.99 -1.84
N VAL A 119 1.48 22.46 -1.24
CA VAL A 119 0.12 22.98 -1.35
C VAL A 119 -0.17 23.81 -0.10
N ALA A 120 -0.11 25.13 -0.24
CA ALA A 120 -0.30 26.07 0.88
C ALA A 120 -1.77 26.27 1.26
N ASP A 121 -2.69 26.22 0.29
CA ASP A 121 -4.13 26.30 0.53
C ASP A 121 -4.89 25.23 -0.28
N ILE A 122 -5.12 24.08 0.36
CA ILE A 122 -5.92 23.02 -0.25
C ILE A 122 -7.41 23.38 -0.36
N ALA A 123 -7.93 24.22 0.54
CA ALA A 123 -9.34 24.60 0.54
C ALA A 123 -9.67 25.51 -0.64
N GLY A 124 -8.68 26.29 -1.11
CA GLY A 124 -8.76 27.03 -2.37
C GLY A 124 -8.72 26.15 -3.62
N LEU A 125 -8.01 25.01 -3.58
CA LEU A 125 -7.91 24.09 -4.72
C LEU A 125 -9.07 23.10 -4.81
N VAL A 126 -9.57 22.61 -3.67
CA VAL A 126 -10.61 21.58 -3.60
C VAL A 126 -11.71 22.04 -2.65
N SER A 127 -12.87 22.35 -3.23
CA SER A 127 -14.00 22.87 -2.46
C SER A 127 -14.53 21.85 -1.46
N GLY A 128 -14.73 22.31 -0.22
CA GLY A 128 -15.30 21.50 0.87
C GLY A 128 -14.28 20.73 1.69
N VAL A 129 -12.98 20.78 1.38
CA VAL A 129 -11.94 20.30 2.30
C VAL A 129 -11.80 21.29 3.45
N VAL A 130 -11.88 20.79 4.69
CA VAL A 130 -11.78 21.60 5.90
C VAL A 130 -10.62 21.09 6.75
N LEU A 131 -9.80 22.01 7.27
CA LEU A 131 -8.71 21.72 8.18
C LEU A 131 -8.97 22.40 9.52
N ASN A 132 -8.75 21.66 10.59
CA ASN A 132 -8.74 22.17 11.94
C ASN A 132 -7.47 21.69 12.66
N PHE A 133 -6.60 22.63 13.00
CA PHE A 133 -5.42 22.35 13.78
C PHE A 133 -5.70 22.65 15.25
N ASP A 134 -5.68 21.61 16.09
CA ASP A 134 -5.72 21.73 17.54
C ASP A 134 -4.28 21.65 18.07
N ALA A 135 -3.72 22.81 18.41
CA ALA A 135 -2.35 22.91 18.90
C ALA A 135 -2.17 22.28 20.30
N VAL A 136 -3.22 22.28 21.13
CA VAL A 136 -3.18 21.69 22.49
C VAL A 136 -3.11 20.18 22.41
N GLN A 137 -3.90 19.58 21.52
CA GLN A 137 -3.89 18.13 21.28
C GLN A 137 -2.81 17.68 20.29
N GLN A 138 -2.08 18.63 19.69
CA GLN A 138 -1.15 18.39 18.58
C GLN A 138 -1.79 17.55 17.47
N ALA A 139 -3.03 17.88 17.11
CA ALA A 139 -3.84 17.13 16.17
C ALA A 139 -4.25 18.00 14.98
N LEU A 140 -4.08 17.48 13.77
CA LEU A 140 -4.61 18.07 12.55
C LEU A 140 -5.79 17.22 12.08
N ASP A 141 -6.99 17.73 12.28
CA ASP A 141 -8.23 17.13 11.80
C ASP A 141 -8.56 17.67 10.41
N ILE A 142 -8.64 16.77 9.45
CA ILE A 142 -8.94 17.04 8.05
C ILE A 142 -10.26 16.37 7.71
N THR A 143 -11.21 17.15 7.18
CA THR A 143 -12.46 16.61 6.63
C THR A 143 -12.40 16.71 5.11
N ILE A 144 -12.43 15.56 4.45
CA ILE A 144 -12.44 15.45 2.99
C ILE A 144 -13.84 14.96 2.58
N PRO A 145 -14.56 15.72 1.73
CA PRO A 145 -15.85 15.28 1.20
C PRO A 145 -15.73 13.91 0.53
N GLN A 146 -16.70 13.01 0.78
CA GLN A 146 -16.65 11.62 0.29
C GLN A 146 -16.41 11.51 -1.22
N ARG A 147 -16.94 12.46 -2.02
CA ARG A 147 -16.71 12.50 -3.48
C ARG A 147 -15.23 12.59 -3.87
N PHE A 148 -14.41 13.16 -3.00
CA PHE A 148 -12.97 13.41 -3.17
C PHE A 148 -12.10 12.49 -2.32
N PHE A 149 -12.68 11.56 -1.57
CA PHE A 149 -11.96 10.67 -0.67
C PHE A 149 -11.84 9.27 -1.26
N LEU A 150 -10.62 8.77 -1.39
CA LEU A 150 -10.30 7.38 -1.71
C LEU A 150 -10.08 6.60 -0.42
N THR A 151 -10.79 5.47 -0.30
CA THR A 151 -10.55 4.49 0.75
C THR A 151 -9.13 3.88 0.64
N ASP A 152 -8.66 3.23 1.71
CA ASP A 152 -7.34 2.57 1.72
C ASP A 152 -7.21 1.54 0.59
N GLU A 153 -8.26 0.75 0.36
CA GLU A 153 -8.30 -0.25 -0.72
C GLU A 153 -8.21 0.39 -2.11
N GLN A 154 -8.93 1.49 -2.32
CA GLN A 154 -8.91 2.21 -3.60
C GLN A 154 -7.56 2.89 -3.85
N ARG A 155 -6.93 3.44 -2.80
CA ARG A 155 -5.58 4.01 -2.90
C ARG A 155 -4.51 2.97 -3.16
N ALA A 156 -4.58 1.82 -2.49
CA ALA A 156 -3.64 0.72 -2.72
C ALA A 156 -3.67 0.26 -4.18
N ALA A 157 -4.84 0.31 -4.83
CA ALA A 157 -5.01 -0.03 -6.23
C ALA A 157 -4.74 1.12 -7.21
N ASP A 158 -4.47 2.34 -6.74
CA ASP A 158 -4.12 3.47 -7.60
C ASP A 158 -2.64 3.40 -7.96
N ALA A 159 -2.38 3.02 -9.22
CA ALA A 159 -1.03 2.82 -9.71
C ALA A 159 -0.19 4.11 -9.73
N SER A 160 -0.82 5.30 -9.67
CA SER A 160 -0.11 6.58 -9.57
C SER A 160 0.51 6.80 -8.19
N LEU A 161 0.05 6.07 -7.17
CA LEU A 161 0.51 6.17 -5.79
C LEU A 161 1.56 5.11 -5.44
N TRP A 162 1.86 4.19 -6.36
CA TRP A 162 2.81 3.12 -6.10
C TRP A 162 4.24 3.65 -6.00
N GLU A 163 4.87 3.37 -4.87
CA GLU A 163 6.26 3.73 -4.64
C GLU A 163 7.19 2.58 -5.04
N PRO A 164 8.31 2.86 -5.74
CA PRO A 164 9.31 1.85 -6.07
C PRO A 164 10.00 1.25 -4.83
N GLY A 165 9.91 1.95 -3.69
CA GLY A 165 10.68 1.68 -2.49
C GLY A 165 12.10 2.24 -2.58
N ILE A 166 12.96 1.77 -1.68
CA ILE A 166 14.36 2.21 -1.61
C ILE A 166 15.29 1.25 -2.37
N THR A 167 16.41 1.80 -2.85
CA THR A 167 17.50 0.98 -3.38
C THR A 167 18.18 0.27 -2.21
N ALA A 168 18.17 -1.07 -2.25
CA ALA A 168 18.70 -1.88 -1.15
C ALA A 168 19.20 -3.22 -1.66
N PHE A 169 20.28 -3.71 -1.05
CA PHE A 169 20.69 -5.10 -1.13
C PHE A 169 20.15 -5.85 0.10
N MET A 170 19.68 -7.07 -0.11
CA MET A 170 19.10 -7.93 0.92
C MET A 170 19.77 -9.29 0.84
N LEU A 171 20.10 -9.87 1.98
CA LEU A 171 20.60 -11.22 2.10
C LEU A 171 19.93 -11.89 3.28
N ASN A 172 19.13 -12.91 3.00
CA ASN A 172 18.63 -13.83 4.01
C ASN A 172 19.45 -15.12 3.91
N TYR A 173 19.87 -15.63 5.06
CA TYR A 173 20.57 -16.90 5.16
C TYR A 173 19.85 -17.78 6.18
N ASP A 174 19.76 -19.06 5.87
CA ASP A 174 19.28 -20.09 6.78
C ASP A 174 20.33 -21.21 6.80
N TYR A 175 20.93 -21.42 7.97
CA TYR A 175 21.99 -22.40 8.15
C TYR A 175 21.52 -23.49 9.10
N ARG A 176 21.54 -24.73 8.62
CA ARG A 176 21.09 -25.90 9.37
C ARG A 176 22.22 -26.91 9.50
N ILE A 177 22.30 -27.50 10.68
CA ILE A 177 23.18 -28.63 10.97
C ILE A 177 22.28 -29.78 11.37
N SER A 178 22.38 -30.90 10.67
CA SER A 178 21.72 -32.15 11.04
C SER A 178 22.79 -33.16 11.44
N ARG A 179 22.59 -33.82 12.58
CA ARG A 179 23.44 -34.93 13.01
C ARG A 179 22.58 -36.15 13.24
N GLN A 180 22.85 -37.20 12.47
CA GLN A 180 22.17 -38.47 12.59
C GLN A 180 23.18 -39.51 13.08
N SER A 181 22.93 -40.06 14.27
CA SER A 181 23.74 -41.13 14.84
C SER A 181 22.95 -42.42 14.92
N SER A 182 23.58 -43.52 14.52
CA SER A 182 23.06 -44.88 14.59
C SER A 182 24.17 -45.82 15.10
N ARG A 183 23.82 -47.05 15.49
CA ARG A 183 24.79 -48.03 16.00
C ARG A 183 25.99 -48.29 15.06
N PHE A 184 25.84 -48.03 13.76
CA PHE A 184 26.86 -48.35 12.74
C PHE A 184 27.31 -47.13 11.91
N SER A 185 26.75 -45.94 12.14
CA SER A 185 27.05 -44.75 11.34
C SER A 185 26.75 -43.47 12.11
N ASP A 186 27.68 -42.50 12.06
CA ASP A 186 27.48 -41.12 12.50
C ASP A 186 27.66 -40.20 11.29
N HIS A 187 26.64 -39.42 10.98
CA HIS A 187 26.60 -38.54 9.82
C HIS A 187 26.21 -37.13 10.24
N THR A 188 27.06 -36.16 9.92
CA THR A 188 26.75 -34.74 10.08
C THR A 188 26.61 -34.10 8.71
N GLY A 189 25.44 -33.53 8.46
CA GLY A 189 25.14 -32.70 7.30
C GLY A 189 25.07 -31.24 7.68
N HIS A 190 25.52 -30.37 6.79
CA HIS A 190 25.31 -28.93 6.91
C HIS A 190 24.62 -28.42 5.65
N THR A 191 23.57 -27.63 5.80
CA THR A 191 22.86 -27.01 4.69
C THR A 191 22.81 -25.50 4.92
N LEU A 192 23.21 -24.73 3.91
CA LEU A 192 23.14 -23.28 3.89
C LEU A 192 22.23 -22.87 2.73
N LEU A 193 21.10 -22.26 3.05
CA LEU A 193 20.19 -21.63 2.09
C LEU A 193 20.48 -20.14 2.05
N LEU A 194 20.66 -19.60 0.86
CA LEU A 194 20.94 -18.18 0.65
C LEU A 194 19.92 -17.60 -0.33
N GLN A 195 19.17 -16.62 0.15
CA GLN A 195 18.26 -15.81 -0.65
C GLN A 195 18.84 -14.40 -0.70
N SER A 196 19.40 -14.05 -1.86
CA SER A 196 19.91 -12.70 -2.09
C SER A 196 18.93 -11.92 -2.97
N GLY A 197 18.89 -10.61 -2.74
CA GLY A 197 18.01 -9.72 -3.47
C GLY A 197 18.64 -8.35 -3.64
N PHE A 198 18.33 -7.72 -4.77
CA PHE A 198 18.68 -6.33 -5.01
C PHE A 198 17.45 -5.60 -5.54
N ASN A 199 17.16 -4.46 -4.93
CA ASN A 199 16.03 -3.60 -5.28
C ASN A 199 16.60 -2.27 -5.79
N THR A 200 16.13 -1.80 -6.94
CA THR A 200 16.42 -0.45 -7.43
C THR A 200 15.27 0.05 -8.30
N GLY A 201 14.66 1.17 -7.91
CA GLY A 201 13.40 1.57 -8.51
C GLY A 201 12.34 0.46 -8.44
N PHE A 202 11.61 0.24 -9.53
CA PHE A 202 10.64 -0.86 -9.64
C PHE A 202 11.28 -2.21 -10.00
N TRP A 203 12.60 -2.28 -10.17
CA TRP A 203 13.29 -3.53 -10.48
C TRP A 203 13.65 -4.28 -9.21
N ARG A 204 13.36 -5.58 -9.22
CA ARG A 204 13.63 -6.50 -8.12
C ARG A 204 14.34 -7.72 -8.68
N LEU A 205 15.62 -7.86 -8.36
CA LEU A 205 16.42 -9.06 -8.66
C LEU A 205 16.38 -10.01 -7.46
N ARG A 206 16.16 -11.29 -7.70
CA ARG A 206 16.12 -12.34 -6.67
C ARG A 206 16.95 -13.53 -7.10
N HIS A 207 17.73 -14.05 -6.17
CA HIS A 207 18.56 -15.23 -6.39
C HIS A 207 18.49 -16.17 -5.20
N HIS A 208 18.09 -17.41 -5.47
CA HIS A 208 18.02 -18.49 -4.50
C HIS A 208 19.14 -19.49 -4.79
N SER A 209 19.93 -19.79 -3.76
CA SER A 209 21.03 -20.75 -3.84
C SER A 209 21.10 -21.59 -2.58
N ARG A 210 21.68 -22.78 -2.73
CA ARG A 210 21.79 -23.80 -1.71
C ARG A 210 23.19 -24.36 -1.71
N ALA A 211 23.80 -24.42 -0.53
CA ALA A 211 25.07 -25.06 -0.29
C ALA A 211 24.87 -26.22 0.66
N GLU A 212 25.33 -27.42 0.30
CA GLU A 212 25.20 -28.61 1.13
C GLU A 212 26.57 -29.21 1.35
N TYR A 213 26.91 -29.47 2.62
CA TYR A 213 28.07 -30.24 3.00
C TYR A 213 27.62 -31.60 3.54
N ARG A 214 27.93 -32.66 2.79
CA ARG A 214 27.57 -34.04 3.10
C ARG A 214 28.71 -34.97 2.73
N ASN A 215 29.05 -35.95 3.57
CA ASN A 215 30.08 -36.96 3.28
C ASN A 215 31.43 -36.36 2.85
N ARG A 216 31.88 -35.29 3.54
CA ARG A 216 33.10 -34.54 3.23
C ARG A 216 33.12 -33.85 1.85
N LYS A 217 31.97 -33.70 1.20
CA LYS A 217 31.83 -32.97 -0.07
C LYS A 217 30.92 -31.76 0.15
N MET A 218 31.35 -30.62 -0.39
CA MET A 218 30.55 -29.40 -0.48
C MET A 218 29.98 -29.29 -1.89
N THR A 219 28.67 -29.13 -2.02
CA THR A 219 27.99 -28.89 -3.29
C THR A 219 27.23 -27.58 -3.23
N TRP A 220 27.47 -26.71 -4.20
CA TRP A 220 26.75 -25.45 -4.36
C TRP A 220 25.82 -25.54 -5.57
N GLN A 221 24.56 -25.17 -5.40
CA GLN A 221 23.55 -25.18 -6.45
C GLN A 221 22.83 -23.84 -6.49
N SER A 222 22.84 -23.20 -7.67
CA SER A 222 21.99 -22.05 -7.96
C SER A 222 20.63 -22.59 -8.36
N GLU A 223 19.62 -22.40 -7.53
CA GLU A 223 18.29 -22.97 -7.77
C GLU A 223 17.44 -22.10 -8.67
N ARG A 224 17.48 -20.78 -8.45
CA ARG A 224 16.65 -19.85 -9.23
C ARG A 224 17.24 -18.45 -9.26
N LEU A 225 17.41 -17.88 -10.44
CA LEU A 225 17.75 -16.47 -10.66
C LEU A 225 16.71 -15.80 -11.55
N TRP A 226 16.04 -14.77 -11.04
CA TRP A 226 15.05 -14.02 -11.81
C TRP A 226 14.99 -12.57 -11.39
N MET A 227 14.54 -11.72 -12.31
CA MET A 227 14.30 -10.32 -12.08
C MET A 227 12.88 -9.98 -12.52
N TYR A 228 12.20 -9.14 -11.77
CA TYR A 228 10.87 -8.69 -12.12
C TYR A 228 10.70 -7.18 -11.92
N ARG A 229 9.74 -6.62 -12.64
CA ARG A 229 9.31 -5.23 -12.55
C ARG A 229 7.83 -5.10 -12.82
N VAL A 230 7.19 -4.23 -12.03
CA VAL A 230 5.81 -3.81 -12.24
C VAL A 230 5.71 -2.77 -13.36
N ILE A 231 4.70 -2.93 -14.22
CA ILE A 231 4.28 -1.99 -15.28
C ILE A 231 2.90 -1.46 -14.89
N ALA A 232 2.90 -0.36 -14.14
CA ALA A 232 1.70 0.29 -13.60
C ALA A 232 0.58 0.56 -14.63
N PRO A 233 0.84 1.14 -15.83
CA PRO A 233 -0.22 1.43 -16.80
C PRO A 233 -0.96 0.18 -17.30
N LEU A 234 -0.30 -0.98 -17.29
CA LEU A 234 -0.86 -2.25 -17.76
C LEU A 234 -1.32 -3.14 -16.60
N ARG A 235 -1.17 -2.70 -15.34
CA ARG A 235 -1.37 -3.53 -14.13
C ARG A 235 -0.76 -4.93 -14.28
N SER A 236 0.47 -4.95 -14.80
CA SER A 236 1.16 -6.17 -15.20
C SER A 236 2.56 -6.23 -14.63
N GLU A 237 3.10 -7.44 -14.53
CA GLU A 237 4.47 -7.69 -14.11
C GLU A 237 5.26 -8.32 -15.25
N LEU A 238 6.41 -7.73 -15.54
CA LEU A 238 7.41 -8.28 -16.45
C LEU A 238 8.44 -9.03 -15.62
N GLN A 239 8.65 -10.30 -15.92
CA GLN A 239 9.66 -11.16 -15.30
C GLN A 239 10.65 -11.65 -16.36
N LEU A 240 11.92 -11.76 -15.98
CA LEU A 240 13.01 -12.28 -16.81
C LEU A 240 13.87 -13.26 -16.00
N GLY A 241 14.36 -14.32 -16.63
CA GLY A 241 15.26 -15.29 -16.02
C GLY A 241 14.64 -16.68 -15.92
N GLU A 242 14.79 -17.34 -14.77
CA GLU A 242 14.24 -18.67 -14.50
C GLU A 242 12.84 -18.57 -13.90
N LEU A 243 11.85 -18.93 -14.72
CA LEU A 243 10.44 -18.65 -14.53
C LEU A 243 9.61 -19.93 -14.68
N PHE A 244 8.33 -19.79 -14.35
CA PHE A 244 7.32 -20.82 -14.53
C PHE A 244 6.24 -20.29 -15.45
N SER A 245 5.75 -21.11 -16.37
CA SER A 245 4.65 -20.76 -17.26
C SER A 245 3.28 -21.07 -16.64
N GLY A 246 3.18 -21.43 -15.35
CA GLY A 246 1.89 -21.78 -14.73
C GLY A 246 0.83 -20.71 -14.87
N ASP A 247 -0.36 -21.13 -15.30
CA ASP A 247 -1.58 -20.34 -15.38
C ASP A 247 -2.82 -21.25 -15.22
N VAL A 248 -4.01 -20.67 -15.07
CA VAL A 248 -5.26 -21.40 -14.84
C VAL A 248 -5.62 -22.34 -16.01
N LEU A 249 -5.21 -22.00 -17.24
CA LEU A 249 -5.57 -22.75 -18.46
C LEU A 249 -4.61 -23.88 -18.82
N PHE A 250 -3.35 -23.80 -18.39
CA PHE A 250 -2.31 -24.73 -18.81
C PHE A 250 -1.40 -25.07 -17.65
N ASP A 251 -0.97 -26.33 -17.61
CA ASP A 251 0.04 -26.78 -16.66
C ASP A 251 1.26 -25.85 -16.66
N SER A 252 1.74 -25.55 -15.46
CA SER A 252 3.01 -24.86 -15.28
C SER A 252 4.12 -25.64 -15.95
N ARG A 253 5.14 -24.98 -16.46
CA ARG A 253 6.40 -25.59 -16.84
C ARG A 253 7.52 -24.62 -16.55
N ALA A 254 8.62 -25.13 -16.04
CA ALA A 254 9.77 -24.30 -15.83
C ALA A 254 10.47 -23.94 -17.15
N PHE A 255 10.86 -22.68 -17.27
CA PHE A 255 11.56 -22.18 -18.45
C PHE A 255 12.51 -21.04 -18.13
N ARG A 256 13.47 -20.81 -19.02
CA ARG A 256 14.30 -19.61 -19.00
C ARG A 256 13.88 -18.69 -20.13
N GLY A 257 13.49 -17.46 -19.79
CA GLY A 257 12.97 -16.52 -20.77
C GLY A 257 12.36 -15.26 -20.17
N ILE A 258 11.30 -14.78 -20.80
CA ILE A 258 10.55 -13.58 -20.46
C ILE A 258 9.09 -13.97 -20.24
N ARG A 259 8.48 -13.41 -19.19
CA ARG A 259 7.04 -13.51 -18.88
C ARG A 259 6.47 -12.12 -18.69
N LEU A 260 5.37 -11.82 -19.35
CA LEU A 260 4.54 -10.65 -19.06
C LEU A 260 3.16 -11.15 -18.64
N ALA A 261 2.74 -10.85 -17.41
CA ALA A 261 1.46 -11.30 -16.90
C ALA A 261 0.72 -10.16 -16.21
N SER A 262 -0.59 -10.05 -16.46
CA SER A 262 -1.46 -9.18 -15.66
C SER A 262 -1.53 -9.71 -14.23
N GLN A 263 -1.36 -8.83 -13.23
CA GLN A 263 -1.37 -9.25 -11.82
C GLN A 263 -2.70 -8.88 -11.16
N GLY A 264 -3.37 -9.88 -10.60
CA GLY A 264 -4.66 -9.70 -9.92
C GLY A 264 -4.54 -8.90 -8.62
N ASP A 265 -3.41 -9.06 -7.93
CA ASP A 265 -3.13 -8.40 -6.64
C ASP A 265 -2.95 -6.88 -6.79
N MET A 266 -2.86 -6.37 -8.02
CA MET A 266 -2.81 -4.94 -8.32
C MET A 266 -4.19 -4.27 -8.30
N TYR A 267 -5.28 -5.05 -8.18
CA TYR A 267 -6.64 -4.55 -8.00
C TYR A 267 -6.97 -4.43 -6.50
N PRO A 268 -7.99 -3.66 -6.09
CA PRO A 268 -8.38 -3.59 -4.68
C PRO A 268 -8.75 -4.98 -4.14
N LEU A 269 -8.52 -5.22 -2.85
CA LEU A 269 -8.72 -6.54 -2.21
C LEU A 269 -10.13 -7.09 -2.43
N ASN A 270 -11.15 -6.22 -2.41
CA ASN A 270 -12.53 -6.57 -2.72
C ASN A 270 -12.77 -6.99 -4.20
N GLN A 271 -11.73 -7.03 -5.03
CA GLN A 271 -11.71 -7.45 -6.43
C GLN A 271 -10.65 -8.54 -6.73
N GLN A 272 -9.97 -9.06 -5.72
CA GLN A 272 -8.96 -10.11 -5.84
C GLN A 272 -9.59 -11.50 -5.70
N GLY A 273 -8.96 -12.51 -6.33
CA GLY A 273 -9.44 -13.90 -6.37
C GLY A 273 -9.04 -14.74 -5.14
N TYR A 274 -9.22 -16.07 -5.23
CA TYR A 274 -8.93 -17.02 -4.16
C TYR A 274 -7.44 -17.43 -4.11
N ALA A 275 -6.87 -17.57 -2.91
CA ALA A 275 -5.54 -18.15 -2.68
C ALA A 275 -5.68 -19.46 -1.87
N PRO A 276 -4.99 -20.56 -2.25
CA PRO A 276 -5.06 -21.81 -1.51
C PRO A 276 -4.26 -21.72 -0.21
N VAL A 277 -4.84 -22.25 0.86
CA VAL A 277 -4.18 -22.35 2.17
C VAL A 277 -3.56 -23.75 2.31
N ILE A 278 -2.26 -23.82 2.58
CA ILE A 278 -1.57 -25.07 2.92
C ILE A 278 -1.46 -25.15 4.45
N SER A 279 -2.13 -26.11 5.05
CA SER A 279 -1.99 -26.42 6.48
C SER A 279 -1.51 -27.86 6.71
N GLY A 280 -0.81 -28.05 7.84
CA GLY A 280 -0.27 -29.34 8.26
C GLY A 280 0.28 -29.28 9.68
N ILE A 281 0.79 -30.42 10.15
CA ILE A 281 1.42 -30.55 11.48
C ILE A 281 2.83 -31.12 11.28
N ALA A 282 3.84 -30.43 11.80
CA ALA A 282 5.21 -30.92 11.87
C ALA A 282 5.50 -31.44 13.29
N GLY A 283 6.01 -32.66 13.41
CA GLY A 283 6.30 -33.27 14.71
C GLY A 283 7.52 -32.67 15.40
N GLN A 284 8.46 -32.14 14.62
CA GLN A 284 9.69 -31.49 15.07
C GLN A 284 9.99 -30.26 14.19
N SER A 285 11.12 -29.59 14.45
CA SER A 285 11.64 -28.57 13.52
C SER A 285 11.85 -29.21 12.15
N ALA A 286 11.26 -28.61 11.11
CA ALA A 286 11.23 -29.20 9.77
C ALA A 286 11.54 -28.18 8.67
N GLU A 287 12.12 -28.64 7.58
CA GLU A 287 12.29 -27.86 6.35
C GLU A 287 11.08 -28.08 5.44
N LEU A 288 10.26 -27.04 5.28
CA LEU A 288 9.23 -27.02 4.25
C LEU A 288 9.88 -26.64 2.93
N THR A 289 9.81 -27.52 1.94
CA THR A 289 10.14 -27.21 0.54
C THR A 289 8.91 -27.43 -0.33
N ILE A 290 8.40 -26.34 -0.90
CA ILE A 290 7.32 -26.37 -1.87
C ILE A 290 7.94 -26.36 -3.27
N ARG A 291 7.64 -27.38 -4.05
CA ARG A 291 8.07 -27.51 -5.44
C ARG A 291 6.88 -27.46 -6.38
N GLN A 292 7.12 -26.95 -7.57
CA GLN A 292 6.22 -27.03 -8.70
C GLN A 292 7.01 -27.65 -9.85
N GLN A 293 6.62 -28.86 -10.26
CA GLN A 293 7.30 -29.63 -11.31
C GLN A 293 8.82 -29.74 -11.10
N GLY A 294 9.22 -30.10 -9.88
CA GLY A 294 10.61 -30.35 -9.52
C GLY A 294 11.46 -29.11 -9.24
N MET A 295 10.97 -27.89 -9.47
CA MET A 295 11.66 -26.67 -9.05
C MET A 295 11.10 -26.08 -7.77
N VAL A 296 11.97 -25.53 -6.93
CA VAL A 296 11.64 -24.99 -5.62
C VAL A 296 11.06 -23.59 -5.76
N ILE A 297 9.78 -23.42 -5.40
CA ILE A 297 9.10 -22.11 -5.41
C ILE A 297 9.20 -21.41 -4.07
N ARG A 298 9.17 -22.17 -2.97
CA ARG A 298 9.29 -21.67 -1.60
C ARG A 298 10.01 -22.68 -0.75
N ARG A 299 10.85 -22.19 0.15
CA ARG A 299 11.52 -23.00 1.15
C ARG A 299 11.70 -22.21 2.43
N GLU A 300 11.27 -22.77 3.55
CA GLU A 300 11.32 -22.13 4.86
C GLU A 300 11.48 -23.15 6.00
N THR A 301 11.95 -22.69 7.16
CA THR A 301 12.01 -23.51 8.39
C THR A 301 10.69 -23.39 9.11
N LEU A 302 10.09 -24.52 9.48
CA LEU A 302 8.92 -24.58 10.34
C LEU A 302 9.34 -25.02 11.76
N PRO A 303 8.84 -24.34 12.81
CA PRO A 303 8.93 -24.86 14.17
C PRO A 303 8.05 -26.11 14.35
N ALA A 304 8.27 -26.85 15.42
CA ALA A 304 7.41 -27.99 15.77
C ALA A 304 5.99 -27.50 16.10
N GLY A 305 4.97 -28.14 15.52
CA GLY A 305 3.56 -27.80 15.72
C GLY A 305 2.75 -27.69 14.43
N GLU A 306 1.51 -27.25 14.57
CA GLU A 306 0.63 -26.92 13.45
C GLU A 306 1.13 -25.67 12.72
N PHE A 307 1.12 -25.71 11.39
CA PHE A 307 1.50 -24.58 10.55
C PHE A 307 0.45 -24.34 9.48
N VAL A 308 0.30 -23.07 9.10
CA VAL A 308 -0.60 -22.60 8.05
C VAL A 308 0.16 -21.60 7.18
N ILE A 309 0.16 -21.85 5.87
CA ILE A 309 0.72 -20.97 4.84
C ILE A 309 -0.45 -20.51 3.95
N ASP A 310 -0.85 -19.26 4.11
CA ASP A 310 -1.98 -18.63 3.42
C ASP A 310 -1.57 -17.49 2.47
N ASP A 311 -0.27 -17.18 2.39
CA ASP A 311 0.32 -16.07 1.64
C ASP A 311 0.98 -16.51 0.31
N LEU A 312 0.58 -17.66 -0.24
CA LEU A 312 1.04 -18.08 -1.56
C LEU A 312 0.43 -17.18 -2.64
N ASN A 313 1.30 -16.66 -3.53
CA ASN A 313 0.92 -15.76 -4.62
C ASN A 313 -0.21 -16.37 -5.50
N THR A 314 -1.17 -15.55 -5.92
CA THR A 314 -2.33 -15.95 -6.75
C THR A 314 -1.94 -16.54 -8.12
N SER A 315 -0.68 -16.39 -8.54
CA SER A 315 -0.11 -16.97 -9.78
C SER A 315 -0.04 -18.51 -9.81
N PHE A 316 -0.36 -19.23 -8.72
CA PHE A 316 -0.24 -20.70 -8.61
C PHE A 316 -1.57 -21.45 -8.73
N GLN A 317 -2.66 -20.77 -9.11
CA GLN A 317 -3.97 -21.38 -9.32
C GLN A 317 -3.92 -22.46 -10.41
N GLY A 318 -4.52 -23.62 -10.12
CA GLY A 318 -4.67 -24.73 -11.10
C GLY A 318 -3.48 -25.67 -11.26
N THR A 319 -2.48 -25.64 -10.37
CA THR A 319 -1.27 -26.49 -10.51
C THR A 319 -1.05 -27.41 -9.32
N GLU A 320 -0.38 -28.54 -9.56
CA GLU A 320 0.07 -29.47 -8.52
C GLU A 320 1.28 -28.89 -7.79
N LEU A 321 1.17 -28.78 -6.46
CA LEU A 321 2.23 -28.36 -5.57
C LEU A 321 2.77 -29.60 -4.84
N ASP A 322 4.03 -29.89 -5.07
CA ASP A 322 4.80 -30.94 -4.39
C ASP A 322 5.37 -30.36 -3.09
N VAL A 323 4.70 -30.61 -1.98
CA VAL A 323 5.16 -30.17 -0.67
C VAL A 323 5.98 -31.29 -0.05
N THR A 324 7.24 -30.99 0.26
CA THR A 324 8.15 -31.89 0.98
C THR A 324 8.47 -31.29 2.33
N ILE A 325 8.24 -32.05 3.41
CA ILE A 325 8.58 -31.67 4.78
C ILE A 325 9.68 -32.63 5.23
N GLU A 326 10.89 -32.10 5.42
CA GLU A 326 12.04 -32.87 5.93
C GLU A 326 12.27 -32.52 7.40
N GLU A 327 11.97 -33.45 8.30
CA GLU A 327 12.12 -33.27 9.75
C GLU A 327 13.59 -33.47 10.19
N ALA A 328 13.95 -32.92 11.35
CA ALA A 328 15.32 -32.94 11.86
C ALA A 328 15.93 -34.34 12.07
N ASP A 329 15.10 -35.38 12.21
CA ASP A 329 15.50 -36.79 12.33
C ASP A 329 15.76 -37.47 10.96
N GLY A 330 15.54 -36.75 9.86
CA GLY A 330 15.67 -37.25 8.49
C GLY A 330 14.38 -37.87 7.93
N THR A 331 13.28 -37.84 8.68
CA THR A 331 11.96 -38.29 8.20
C THR A 331 11.46 -37.31 7.13
N VAL A 332 11.12 -37.82 5.96
CA VAL A 332 10.58 -37.02 4.84
C VAL A 332 9.12 -37.35 4.64
N GLN A 333 8.27 -36.33 4.76
CA GLN A 333 6.85 -36.42 4.42
C GLN A 333 6.61 -35.75 3.06
N HIS A 334 5.93 -36.48 2.17
CA HIS A 334 5.53 -35.98 0.85
C HIS A 334 4.03 -35.74 0.84
N LEU A 335 3.65 -34.53 0.47
CA LEU A 335 2.26 -34.10 0.40
C LEU A 335 2.01 -33.43 -0.93
N THR A 336 1.12 -34.01 -1.72
CA THR A 336 0.63 -33.39 -2.94
C THR A 336 -0.60 -32.55 -2.60
N ARG A 337 -0.58 -31.28 -3.00
CA ARG A 337 -1.75 -30.39 -2.93
C ARG A 337 -2.08 -29.90 -4.33
N HIS A 338 -3.33 -30.07 -4.73
CA HIS A 338 -3.84 -29.49 -5.97
C HIS A 338 -4.39 -28.10 -5.66
N GLY A 339 -3.88 -27.07 -6.33
CA GLY A 339 -4.50 -25.75 -6.29
C GLY A 339 -5.89 -25.83 -6.91
N ALA A 340 -6.94 -25.53 -6.13
CA ALA A 340 -8.29 -25.41 -6.68
C ALA A 340 -8.31 -24.23 -7.67
N ALA A 341 -8.50 -24.52 -8.95
CA ALA A 341 -8.76 -23.49 -9.95
C ALA A 341 -10.18 -22.96 -9.74
N VAL A 342 -10.31 -21.73 -9.25
CA VAL A 342 -11.57 -21.00 -9.44
C VAL A 342 -11.71 -20.79 -10.95
N PRO A 343 -12.88 -21.08 -11.56
CA PRO A 343 -13.07 -20.93 -12.99
C PRO A 343 -12.65 -19.52 -13.40
N VAL A 344 -12.04 -19.44 -14.59
CA VAL A 344 -11.37 -18.31 -15.26
C VAL A 344 -12.17 -16.99 -15.30
N MET A 345 -13.37 -16.97 -14.71
CA MET A 345 -14.28 -15.85 -14.57
C MET A 345 -13.57 -14.56 -14.16
N GLN A 346 -13.68 -13.57 -15.04
CA GLN A 346 -13.22 -12.21 -14.83
C GLN A 346 -14.44 -11.32 -14.59
N ARG A 347 -14.24 -10.24 -13.85
CA ARG A 347 -15.26 -9.19 -13.76
C ARG A 347 -15.49 -8.56 -15.13
N GLU A 348 -16.69 -8.03 -15.33
CA GLU A 348 -17.04 -7.27 -16.52
C GLU A 348 -15.99 -6.19 -16.82
N GLY A 349 -15.50 -6.16 -18.05
CA GLY A 349 -14.47 -5.24 -18.52
C GLY A 349 -13.03 -5.58 -18.12
N ARG A 350 -12.80 -6.62 -17.31
CA ARG A 350 -11.46 -7.02 -16.87
C ARG A 350 -10.83 -8.00 -17.85
N LEU A 351 -9.59 -7.69 -18.24
CA LEU A 351 -8.72 -8.55 -19.04
C LEU A 351 -7.61 -9.11 -18.14
N SER A 352 -7.52 -10.44 -18.06
CA SER A 352 -6.37 -11.16 -17.54
C SER A 352 -5.59 -11.73 -18.72
N TYR A 353 -4.27 -11.62 -18.73
CA TYR A 353 -3.45 -12.17 -19.80
C TYR A 353 -2.08 -12.60 -19.30
N THR A 354 -1.51 -13.59 -19.97
CA THR A 354 -0.11 -13.98 -19.80
C THR A 354 0.55 -14.16 -21.16
N LEU A 355 1.81 -13.76 -21.27
CA LEU A 355 2.65 -13.95 -22.45
C LEU A 355 4.02 -14.47 -21.98
N ASP A 356 4.32 -15.72 -22.31
CA ASP A 356 5.56 -16.40 -22.00
C ASP A 356 6.33 -16.67 -23.29
N ALA A 357 7.62 -16.34 -23.30
CA ALA A 357 8.52 -16.69 -24.40
C ALA A 357 9.88 -17.11 -23.86
N GLY A 358 10.38 -18.27 -24.28
CA GLY A 358 11.66 -18.76 -23.80
C GLY A 358 11.92 -20.20 -24.15
N ARG A 359 12.86 -20.81 -23.42
CA ARG A 359 13.23 -22.21 -23.60
C ARG A 359 12.88 -22.99 -22.35
N TYR A 360 12.22 -24.13 -22.50
CA TYR A 360 11.94 -25.00 -21.36
C TYR A 360 13.23 -25.42 -20.66
N SER A 361 13.22 -25.42 -19.33
CA SER A 361 14.32 -25.89 -18.50
C SER A 361 13.95 -27.27 -17.96
N GLY A 362 14.67 -28.30 -18.41
CA GLY A 362 14.46 -29.68 -17.96
C GLY A 362 15.79 -30.35 -17.63
N ASN A 363 15.76 -31.24 -16.63
CA ASN A 363 16.92 -32.02 -16.17
C ASN A 363 17.02 -33.41 -16.84
N ARG A 364 16.10 -33.73 -17.75
CA ARG A 364 16.09 -34.97 -18.53
C ARG A 364 15.74 -34.64 -19.99
N ASN A 365 16.66 -34.95 -20.88
CA ASN A 365 16.68 -34.71 -22.33
C ASN A 365 17.00 -33.27 -22.80
N ASN A 366 17.99 -33.22 -23.68
CA ASN A 366 18.71 -32.06 -24.20
C ASN A 366 17.89 -31.10 -25.09
N ASN A 367 16.57 -31.27 -25.23
CA ASN A 367 15.76 -30.41 -26.08
C ASN A 367 15.28 -29.19 -25.31
N LYS A 368 16.07 -28.12 -25.38
CA LYS A 368 15.71 -26.77 -24.91
C LYS A 368 14.93 -26.06 -26.01
N ASP A 369 13.76 -26.61 -26.32
CA ASP A 369 12.89 -26.11 -27.38
C ASP A 369 12.40 -24.70 -27.03
N LEU A 370 12.47 -23.82 -28.03
CA LEU A 370 11.90 -22.48 -27.93
C LEU A 370 10.38 -22.61 -28.00
N PHE A 371 9.69 -21.93 -27.10
CA PHE A 371 8.23 -21.85 -27.13
C PHE A 371 7.79 -20.41 -26.93
N VAL A 372 6.57 -20.16 -27.40
CA VAL A 372 5.78 -18.97 -27.09
C VAL A 372 4.42 -19.45 -26.64
N LYS A 373 3.94 -18.94 -25.51
CA LYS A 373 2.63 -19.23 -24.97
C LYS A 373 1.94 -17.91 -24.63
N SER A 374 0.68 -17.79 -24.98
CA SER A 374 -0.15 -16.66 -24.57
C SER A 374 -1.47 -17.20 -24.05
N THR A 375 -1.96 -16.63 -22.97
CA THR A 375 -3.32 -16.87 -22.48
C THR A 375 -4.02 -15.53 -22.30
N ALA A 376 -5.34 -15.51 -22.48
CA ALA A 376 -6.15 -14.34 -22.20
C ALA A 376 -7.53 -14.75 -21.69
N ALA A 377 -8.07 -13.97 -20.76
CA ALA A 377 -9.42 -14.09 -20.25
C ALA A 377 -10.07 -12.72 -20.12
N TYR A 378 -11.27 -12.54 -20.68
CA TYR A 378 -11.99 -11.28 -20.71
C TYR A 378 -13.43 -11.44 -20.22
N GLY A 379 -13.81 -10.68 -19.20
CA GLY A 379 -15.18 -10.66 -18.68
C GLY A 379 -16.06 -9.75 -19.54
N ILE A 380 -16.99 -10.34 -20.30
CA ILE A 380 -17.93 -9.59 -21.14
C ILE A 380 -19.01 -8.94 -20.28
N ASN A 381 -19.52 -9.66 -19.29
CA ASN A 381 -20.53 -9.19 -18.35
C ASN A 381 -20.38 -9.93 -17.01
N SER A 382 -21.28 -9.68 -16.07
CA SER A 382 -21.26 -10.28 -14.73
C SER A 382 -21.38 -11.82 -14.67
N VAL A 383 -21.68 -12.49 -15.79
CA VAL A 383 -21.92 -13.95 -15.86
C VAL A 383 -21.05 -14.65 -16.91
N LEU A 384 -20.58 -13.92 -17.93
CA LEU A 384 -19.89 -14.47 -19.09
C LEU A 384 -18.44 -13.98 -19.16
N THR A 385 -17.51 -14.92 -19.25
CA THR A 385 -16.08 -14.66 -19.49
C THR A 385 -15.61 -15.49 -20.68
N LEU A 386 -14.95 -14.86 -21.65
CA LEU A 386 -14.23 -15.54 -22.73
C LEU A 386 -12.81 -15.81 -22.28
N TYR A 387 -12.25 -16.97 -22.63
CA TYR A 387 -10.86 -17.30 -22.34
C TYR A 387 -10.23 -18.16 -23.43
N GLY A 388 -8.90 -18.16 -23.53
CA GLY A 388 -8.14 -18.93 -24.51
C GLY A 388 -6.64 -18.90 -24.30
#